data_AF-A0A958J4J7-F1
#
_entry.id   AF-A0A958J4J7-F1
#
_cell.length_a   1.000
_cell.length_b   1.000
_cell.length_c   1.000
_cell.angle_alpha   90.00
_cell.angle_beta   90.00
_cell.angle_gamma   90.00
#
_symmetry.space_group_name_H-M   'P 1'
#
loop_
_entity.id
_entity.type
_entity.pdbx_description
1 polymer ?
#
loop_
_entity_poly.entity_id
_entity_poly.type
_entity_poly.pdbx_seq_one_letter_code
_entity_poly.pdbx_strand_id
1 'polypeptide(L)'
;MADEENNPQEDQEVEGTAENAEAEGGASGAEELNQVANAASGVAEAAEAAAGAARGASRTLEFILDVLLQVTVEVGRSRMTIQDILQLGQGSVVELEKMAGEPLD
;
A
#
# COMPACT_ATOMS: atom_id res chain seq x y z
N MET A 1 14.54 35.69 -70.60
CA MET A 1 15.04 36.91 -71.25
C MET A 1 13.92 37.41 -72.13
N ALA A 2 13.13 38.40 -71.77
CA ALA A 2 13.31 39.53 -70.84
C ALA A 2 11.95 39.74 -70.10
N ASP A 3 11.91 40.08 -68.81
CA ASP A 3 11.87 41.47 -68.29
C ASP A 3 10.61 42.20 -68.80
N GLU A 4 9.81 42.95 -68.06
CA GLU A 4 9.80 43.47 -66.70
C GLU A 4 8.42 44.18 -66.59
N GLU A 5 7.88 44.24 -65.38
CA GLU A 5 7.01 45.28 -64.83
C GLU A 5 6.30 46.27 -65.78
N ASN A 6 4.98 46.42 -65.61
CA ASN A 6 4.49 47.73 -65.20
C ASN A 6 3.14 47.65 -64.50
N ASN A 7 3.16 48.03 -63.22
CA ASN A 7 2.04 48.33 -62.36
C ASN A 7 1.98 49.85 -62.20
N PRO A 8 0.78 50.46 -62.21
CA PRO A 8 0.57 51.67 -61.44
C PRO A 8 -0.54 51.45 -60.39
N GLN A 9 -0.11 51.50 -59.13
CA GLN A 9 -0.95 51.80 -57.97
C GLN A 9 -1.44 53.25 -58.02
N GLU A 10 -2.58 53.52 -57.39
CA GLU A 10 -2.90 54.68 -56.53
C GLU A 10 -4.41 54.58 -56.20
N ASP A 11 -4.73 54.07 -55.01
CA ASP A 11 -5.00 54.86 -53.79
C ASP A 11 -6.44 55.39 -53.74
N GLN A 12 -7.25 54.76 -52.89
CA GLN A 12 -8.28 55.47 -52.14
C GLN A 12 -8.64 54.71 -50.87
N GLU A 13 -8.21 55.31 -49.77
CA GLU A 13 -8.46 54.96 -48.38
C GLU A 13 -9.95 55.12 -48.04
N VAL A 14 -10.51 54.18 -47.26
CA VAL A 14 -11.60 54.51 -46.34
C VAL A 14 -11.52 53.62 -45.11
N GLU A 15 -11.38 54.30 -43.97
CA GLU A 15 -11.29 53.80 -42.59
C GLU A 15 -12.58 53.12 -42.08
N GLY A 16 -12.39 52.31 -41.03
CA GLY A 16 -13.41 51.95 -40.04
C GLY A 16 -14.07 50.60 -40.28
N THR A 17 -14.18 49.68 -39.33
CA THR A 17 -14.05 49.74 -37.88
C THR A 17 -13.71 48.34 -37.38
N ALA A 18 -12.76 48.23 -36.45
CA ALA A 18 -12.48 47.00 -35.75
C ALA A 18 -13.66 46.63 -34.84
N GLU A 19 -14.38 45.56 -35.18
CA GLU A 19 -15.19 44.82 -34.22
C GLU A 19 -14.54 43.45 -34.00
N ASN A 20 -14.12 43.23 -32.76
CA ASN A 20 -13.39 42.06 -32.30
C ASN A 20 -14.15 41.56 -31.07
N ALA A 21 -14.98 40.52 -31.22
CA ALA A 21 -15.71 39.80 -30.17
C ALA A 21 -16.46 38.64 -30.86
N GLU A 22 -16.38 37.35 -30.53
CA GLU A 22 -15.88 36.63 -29.35
C GLU A 22 -15.42 35.22 -29.82
N ALA A 23 -14.18 34.85 -29.53
CA ALA A 23 -13.71 33.48 -29.69
C ALA A 23 -14.17 32.65 -28.48
N GLU A 24 -15.34 32.04 -28.57
CA GLU A 24 -15.77 30.99 -27.63
C GLU A 24 -14.98 29.71 -27.91
N GLY A 25 -13.84 29.55 -27.25
CA GLY A 25 -13.03 28.34 -27.38
C GLY A 25 -11.85 28.32 -26.44
N GLY A 26 -12.07 27.94 -25.18
CA GLY A 26 -10.94 27.68 -24.28
C GLY A 26 -11.28 27.65 -22.80
N ALA A 27 -12.03 26.63 -22.36
CA ALA A 27 -12.15 26.33 -20.92
C ALA A 27 -11.99 24.85 -20.56
N SER A 28 -12.08 23.90 -21.50
CA SER A 28 -12.09 22.48 -21.15
C SER A 28 -10.71 21.88 -20.83
N GLY A 29 -9.64 22.33 -21.50
CA GLY A 29 -8.32 21.71 -21.36
C GLY A 29 -7.58 22.05 -20.06
N ALA A 30 -7.78 23.24 -19.50
CA ALA A 30 -7.07 23.65 -18.28
C ALA A 30 -7.64 22.98 -17.01
N GLU A 31 -8.95 22.72 -17.00
CA GLU A 31 -9.65 22.04 -15.91
C GLU A 31 -9.32 20.55 -15.88
N GLU A 32 -9.23 19.90 -17.04
CA GLU A 32 -8.81 18.49 -17.17
C GLU A 32 -7.36 18.29 -16.68
N LEU A 33 -6.44 19.19 -17.05
CA LEU A 33 -5.04 19.11 -16.59
C LEU A 33 -4.91 19.26 -15.07
N ASN A 34 -5.72 20.14 -14.47
CA ASN A 34 -5.74 20.32 -13.02
C ASN A 34 -6.38 19.11 -12.31
N GLN A 35 -7.43 18.52 -12.87
CA GLN A 35 -8.05 17.33 -12.32
C GLN A 35 -7.13 16.10 -12.36
N VAL A 36 -6.35 15.94 -13.45
CA VAL A 36 -5.32 14.90 -13.55
C VAL A 36 -4.18 15.15 -12.56
N ALA A 37 -3.75 16.40 -12.36
CA ALA A 37 -2.72 16.75 -11.37
C ALA A 37 -3.17 16.45 -9.92
N ASN A 38 -4.41 16.78 -9.58
CA ASN A 38 -4.97 16.49 -8.24
C ASN A 38 -5.16 14.98 -8.01
N ALA A 39 -5.61 14.24 -9.02
CA ALA A 39 -5.71 12.78 -8.96
C ALA A 39 -4.32 12.12 -8.78
N ALA A 40 -3.30 12.61 -9.48
CA ALA A 40 -1.93 12.14 -9.34
C ALA A 40 -1.36 12.43 -7.94
N SER A 41 -1.66 13.61 -7.37
CA SER A 41 -1.25 13.97 -5.99
C SER A 41 -1.89 13.04 -4.96
N GLY A 42 -3.19 12.77 -5.06
CA GLY A 42 -3.89 11.86 -4.14
C GLY A 42 -3.37 10.42 -4.19
N VAL A 43 -2.93 9.96 -5.36
CA VAL A 43 -2.29 8.63 -5.51
C VAL A 43 -0.92 8.60 -4.83
N ALA A 44 -0.13 9.68 -4.94
CA ALA A 44 1.18 9.77 -4.29
C ALA A 44 1.06 9.79 -2.75
N GLU A 45 0.11 10.56 -2.21
CA GLU A 45 -0.18 10.62 -0.77
C GLU A 45 -0.68 9.27 -0.23
N ALA A 46 -1.56 8.59 -0.96
CA ALA A 46 -2.04 7.25 -0.59
C ALA A 46 -0.91 6.21 -0.61
N ALA A 47 -0.01 6.28 -1.59
CA ALA A 47 1.17 5.41 -1.66
C ALA A 47 2.15 5.67 -0.52
N GLU A 48 2.37 6.93 -0.13
CA GLU A 48 3.20 7.29 1.02
C GLU A 48 2.60 6.78 2.33
N ALA A 49 1.30 6.97 2.55
CA ALA A 49 0.59 6.46 3.72
C ALA A 49 0.66 4.93 3.82
N ALA A 50 0.47 4.22 2.69
CA ALA A 50 0.61 2.77 2.63
C ALA A 50 2.06 2.32 2.92
N ALA A 51 3.06 3.03 2.40
CA ALA A 51 4.47 2.75 2.68
C ALA A 51 4.86 3.08 4.13
N GLY A 52 4.26 4.11 4.74
CA GLY A 52 4.41 4.44 6.15
C GLY A 52 3.83 3.36 7.07
N ALA A 53 2.65 2.84 6.73
CA ALA A 53 2.01 1.73 7.43
C ALA A 53 2.83 0.43 7.33
N ALA A 54 3.35 0.10 6.14
CA ALA A 54 4.21 -1.07 5.94
C ALA A 54 5.51 -0.98 6.77
N ARG A 55 6.14 0.21 6.82
CA ARG A 55 7.32 0.44 7.68
C ARG A 55 6.98 0.36 9.17
N GLY A 56 5.78 0.78 9.58
CA GLY A 56 5.29 0.63 10.96
C GLY A 56 5.05 -0.83 11.36
N ALA A 57 4.50 -1.62 10.44
CA ALA A 57 4.27 -3.06 10.63
C ALA A 57 5.59 -3.84 10.77
N SER A 58 6.58 -3.55 9.91
CA SER A 58 7.93 -4.11 10.01
C SER A 58 8.52 -3.86 11.39
N ARG A 59 8.60 -2.59 11.82
CA ARG A 59 9.22 -2.23 13.11
C ARG A 59 8.55 -2.89 14.31
N THR A 60 7.23 -3.08 14.26
CA THR A 60 6.50 -3.79 15.32
C THR A 60 6.86 -5.27 15.35
N LEU A 61 7.03 -5.88 14.18
CA LEU A 61 7.45 -7.27 14.06
C LEU A 61 8.89 -7.44 14.53
N GLU A 62 9.83 -6.57 14.12
CA GLU A 62 11.21 -6.56 14.63
C GLU A 62 11.28 -6.51 16.16
N PHE A 63 10.39 -5.77 16.82
CA PHE A 63 10.34 -5.72 18.28
C PHE A 63 9.86 -7.03 18.94
N ILE A 64 8.90 -7.73 18.33
CA ILE A 64 8.35 -8.98 18.89
C ILE A 64 9.31 -10.16 18.73
N LEU A 65 10.22 -10.12 17.74
CA LEU A 65 11.17 -11.21 17.47
C LEU A 65 12.12 -11.50 18.65
N ASP A 66 12.41 -10.50 19.48
CA ASP A 66 13.35 -10.61 20.59
C ASP A 66 12.68 -10.89 21.95
N VAL A 67 11.40 -11.27 21.95
CA VAL A 67 10.67 -11.59 23.19
C VAL A 67 10.98 -13.02 23.64
N LEU A 68 11.56 -13.16 24.84
CA LEU A 68 11.83 -14.46 25.45
C LEU A 68 10.51 -15.19 25.79
N LEU A 69 10.35 -16.41 25.28
CA LEU A 69 9.21 -17.28 25.56
C LEU A 69 9.63 -18.48 26.41
N GLN A 70 8.76 -18.90 27.33
CA GLN A 70 8.94 -20.14 28.06
C GLN A 70 8.48 -21.31 27.18
N VAL A 71 9.41 -22.18 26.81
CA VAL A 71 9.10 -23.44 26.13
C VAL A 71 9.13 -24.55 27.18
N THR A 72 8.05 -25.33 27.24
CA THR A 72 7.97 -26.53 28.08
C THR A 72 7.95 -27.72 27.14
N VAL A 73 8.71 -28.75 27.48
CA VAL A 73 8.74 -30.01 26.71
C VAL A 73 7.99 -31.06 27.50
N GLU A 74 6.99 -31.69 26.89
CA GLU A 74 6.18 -32.73 27.52
C GLU A 74 6.62 -34.13 27.07
N VAL A 75 6.95 -34.98 28.05
CA VAL A 75 7.29 -36.39 27.81
C VAL A 75 6.04 -37.28 27.63
N GLY A 76 4.91 -36.92 28.23
CA GLY A 76 3.67 -37.68 28.13
C GLY A 76 2.64 -37.29 29.19
N ARG A 77 1.40 -37.72 28.98
CA ARG A 77 0.25 -37.48 29.88
C ARG A 77 -0.33 -38.82 30.32
N SER A 78 -1.03 -38.85 31.45
CA SER A 78 -1.75 -40.03 31.92
C SER A 78 -3.01 -39.58 32.66
N ARG A 79 -4.14 -40.27 32.44
CA ARG A 79 -5.41 -39.98 33.11
C ARG A 79 -5.70 -41.06 34.15
N MET A 80 -6.01 -40.63 35.37
CA MET A 80 -6.35 -41.52 36.48
C MET A 80 -7.39 -40.87 37.38
N THR A 81 -8.06 -41.67 38.23
CA THR A 81 -9.03 -41.12 39.17
C THR A 81 -8.33 -40.44 40.34
N ILE A 82 -9.02 -39.52 41.03
CA ILE A 82 -8.47 -38.87 42.23
C ILE A 82 -8.13 -39.92 43.29
N GLN A 83 -8.91 -40.99 43.39
CA GLN A 83 -8.66 -42.08 44.33
C GLN A 83 -7.34 -42.82 44.03
N ASP A 84 -6.98 -43.01 42.76
CA ASP A 84 -5.72 -43.64 42.38
C ASP A 84 -4.53 -42.73 42.71
N ILE A 85 -4.66 -41.42 42.48
CA ILE A 85 -3.64 -40.43 42.82
C ILE A 85 -3.34 -40.45 44.32
N LEU A 86 -4.37 -40.50 45.16
CA LEU A 86 -4.22 -40.53 46.62
C LEU A 86 -3.58 -41.82 47.14
N GLN A 87 -3.59 -42.88 46.34
CA GLN A 87 -2.93 -44.15 46.67
C GLN A 87 -1.47 -44.21 46.22
N LEU A 88 -1.00 -43.22 45.45
CA LEU A 88 0.41 -43.16 45.03
C LEU A 88 1.32 -42.90 46.24
N GLY A 89 2.41 -43.65 46.30
CA GLY A 89 3.41 -43.55 47.36
C GLY A 89 4.83 -43.67 46.81
N GLN A 90 5.80 -43.78 47.71
CA GLN A 90 7.18 -43.99 47.29
C GLN A 90 7.32 -45.33 46.55
N GLY A 91 7.87 -45.28 45.34
CA GLY A 91 8.07 -46.46 44.50
C GLY A 91 6.92 -46.80 43.55
N SER A 92 5.84 -46.00 43.53
CA SER A 92 4.79 -46.15 42.51
C SER A 92 5.31 -45.81 41.11
N VAL A 93 4.98 -46.64 40.12
CA VAL A 93 5.32 -46.46 38.70
C VAL A 93 4.04 -46.17 37.93
N VAL A 94 4.01 -45.10 37.14
CA VAL A 94 2.85 -44.67 36.34
C VAL A 94 3.23 -44.72 34.87
N GLU A 95 2.43 -45.44 34.09
CA GLU A 95 2.55 -45.47 32.63
C GLU A 95 1.95 -44.20 32.00
N LEU A 96 2.61 -43.69 30.98
CA LEU A 96 2.19 -42.51 30.22
C LEU A 96 1.60 -42.96 28.87
N GLU A 97 0.64 -42.20 28.35
CA GLU A 97 -0.06 -42.51 27.09
C GLU A 97 0.85 -42.35 25.85
N LYS A 98 2.04 -41.75 25.97
CA LYS A 98 2.95 -41.49 24.84
C LYS A 98 3.87 -42.70 24.59
N MET A 99 3.90 -43.17 23.35
CA MET A 99 4.76 -44.28 22.93
C MET A 99 6.23 -43.84 22.86
N ALA A 100 7.14 -44.69 23.34
CA ALA A 100 8.57 -44.43 23.29
C ALA A 100 9.04 -44.30 21.82
N GLY A 101 9.56 -43.13 21.45
CA GLY A 101 10.08 -42.85 20.10
C GLY A 101 9.31 -41.81 19.29
N GLU A 102 8.19 -41.29 19.79
CA GLU A 102 7.46 -40.17 19.19
C GLU A 102 8.14 -38.82 19.51
N PRO A 103 8.10 -37.83 18.59
CA PRO A 103 8.69 -36.51 18.83
C PRO A 103 8.04 -35.85 20.05
N LEU A 104 8.86 -35.15 20.85
CA LEU A 104 8.38 -34.43 22.02
C LEU A 104 7.56 -33.20 21.61
N ASP A 105 6.53 -32.89 22.39
CA ASP A 105 5.63 -31.76 22.18
C ASP A 105 6.01 -30.58 23.08
#